data_AF-A0A3B3YGM0-F1
#
_entry.id   AF-A0A3B3YGM0-F1
#
_cell.length_a   1.000
_cell.length_b   1.000
_cell.length_c   1.000
_cell.angle_alpha   90.00
_cell.angle_beta   90.00
_cell.angle_gamma   90.00
#
_symmetry.space_group_name_H-M   'P 1'
#
loop_
_entity.id
_entity.type
_entity.pdbx_description
1 polymer ?
#
loop_
_entity_poly.entity_id
_entity_poly.type
_entity_poly.pdbx_seq_one_letter_code
_entity_poly.pdbx_strand_id
1 'polypeptide(L)'
;MRFHIITAAFLWAAFVESRKIRGISSSYKRFYRERKSFLCIDGSKMIPFEQVNDDYCDCADGSDEPGTSACPRGRFYCTNLGFRPHYIPSSRVNDGICDCCDASDEYNSHARCQNTCWNLGQKERAYVEGQMKTLDEGLRLKQQLIEEGVLLWREKQAQLRELQRAAEDLQIKLEEHRKRKHEADRLKEQTLKALKAGDRGFRHQNSTVSHLFQLLDSNKDGSISLDEVKAKVVLVHDETRVLSEDEALTLLGGGHQMDLSKFQNTLWDVLIRGDGYKIKDAHSAPGGLMSEDTHLKAADRVDSNHATATRPLVEI
;
A
#
# COMPACT_ATOMS: atom_id res chain seq x y z
N MET A 1 -39.30 19.76 -85.62
CA MET A 1 -39.31 18.28 -85.42
C MET A 1 -38.23 17.74 -84.47
N ARG A 2 -37.29 18.55 -83.92
CA ARG A 2 -36.29 18.06 -82.94
C ARG A 2 -36.68 18.30 -81.46
N PHE A 3 -37.60 19.21 -81.18
CA PHE A 3 -38.08 19.51 -79.82
C PHE A 3 -39.13 18.52 -79.28
N HIS A 4 -39.87 17.83 -80.16
CA HIS A 4 -40.85 16.81 -79.75
C HIS A 4 -40.22 15.45 -79.41
N ILE A 5 -38.98 15.20 -79.84
CA ILE A 5 -38.26 13.95 -79.56
C ILE A 5 -37.61 14.00 -78.16
N ILE A 6 -37.14 15.19 -77.74
CA ILE A 6 -36.52 15.39 -76.42
C ILE A 6 -37.58 15.36 -75.30
N THR A 7 -38.79 15.83 -75.57
CA THR A 7 -39.91 15.75 -74.62
C THR A 7 -40.44 14.33 -74.43
N ALA A 8 -40.40 13.49 -75.47
CA ALA A 8 -40.74 12.07 -75.37
C ALA A 8 -39.69 11.25 -74.58
N ALA A 9 -38.41 11.62 -74.63
CA ALA A 9 -37.35 10.94 -73.88
C ALA A 9 -37.36 11.24 -72.37
N PHE A 10 -37.81 12.43 -71.96
CA PHE A 10 -37.98 12.77 -70.54
C PHE A 10 -39.25 12.15 -69.91
N LEU A 11 -40.23 11.74 -70.72
CA LEU A 11 -41.45 11.05 -70.26
C LEU A 11 -41.30 9.52 -70.18
N TRP A 12 -40.12 8.98 -70.53
CA TRP A 12 -39.81 7.54 -70.46
C TRP A 12 -38.69 7.21 -69.48
N ALA A 13 -38.43 8.08 -68.49
CA ALA A 13 -37.91 7.65 -67.19
C ALA A 13 -39.12 7.26 -66.31
N ALA A 14 -39.88 6.27 -66.76
CA ALA A 14 -40.88 5.65 -65.91
C ALA A 14 -40.13 5.06 -64.72
N PHE A 15 -40.45 5.58 -63.54
CA PHE A 15 -40.13 5.02 -62.24
C PHE A 15 -40.10 3.49 -62.28
N VAL A 16 -38.91 2.89 -62.31
CA VAL A 16 -38.74 1.56 -61.73
C VAL A 16 -38.58 1.79 -60.23
N GLU A 17 -39.69 2.16 -59.58
CA GLU A 17 -39.81 2.02 -58.14
C GLU A 17 -39.78 0.52 -57.88
N SER A 18 -38.59 -0.04 -57.61
CA SER A 18 -38.54 -1.41 -57.10
C SER A 18 -39.37 -1.38 -55.82
N ARG A 19 -40.54 -2.02 -55.80
CA ARG A 19 -41.42 -2.04 -54.64
C ARG A 19 -40.61 -2.56 -53.45
N LYS A 20 -40.23 -1.66 -52.55
CA LYS A 20 -39.44 -2.00 -51.37
C LYS A 20 -40.34 -2.85 -50.49
N ILE A 21 -40.01 -4.14 -50.37
CA ILE A 21 -40.68 -5.05 -49.44
C ILE A 21 -40.54 -4.49 -48.02
N ARG A 22 -41.66 -4.43 -47.30
CA ARG A 22 -41.71 -3.93 -45.92
C ARG A 22 -41.17 -4.97 -44.95
N GLY A 23 -40.70 -4.52 -43.79
CA GLY A 23 -40.30 -5.41 -42.69
C GLY A 23 -39.04 -6.26 -42.94
N ILE A 24 -38.26 -5.99 -43.99
CA ILE A 24 -36.97 -6.66 -44.25
C ILE A 24 -35.76 -5.75 -44.07
N SER A 25 -34.67 -6.34 -43.57
CA SER A 25 -33.37 -5.66 -43.49
C SER A 25 -32.68 -5.58 -44.85
N SER A 26 -31.72 -4.65 -44.98
CA SER A 26 -30.96 -4.47 -46.22
C SER A 26 -30.21 -5.73 -46.67
N SER A 27 -29.73 -6.55 -45.73
CA SER A 27 -29.05 -7.82 -46.02
C SER A 27 -30.00 -8.89 -46.57
N TYR A 28 -31.28 -8.86 -46.18
CA TYR A 28 -32.29 -9.84 -46.63
C TYR A 28 -32.91 -9.51 -47.99
N LYS A 29 -32.74 -8.29 -48.51
CA LYS A 29 -33.28 -7.85 -49.82
C LYS A 29 -32.98 -8.79 -50.99
N ARG A 30 -31.87 -9.54 -50.94
CA ARG A 30 -31.51 -10.48 -52.02
C ARG A 30 -32.49 -11.65 -52.15
N PHE A 31 -33.12 -12.08 -51.05
CA PHE A 31 -34.08 -13.18 -51.03
C PHE A 31 -35.45 -12.77 -51.58
N TYR A 32 -35.84 -11.50 -51.40
CA TYR A 32 -37.14 -10.96 -51.78
C TYR A 32 -37.12 -10.21 -53.13
N ARG A 33 -36.39 -10.74 -54.12
CA ARG A 33 -36.42 -10.17 -55.46
C ARG A 33 -37.72 -10.56 -56.15
N GLU A 34 -38.50 -9.57 -56.58
CA GLU A 34 -39.75 -9.75 -57.30
C GLU A 34 -39.53 -10.62 -58.55
N ARG A 35 -40.01 -11.86 -58.48
CA ARG A 35 -39.90 -12.93 -59.48
C ARG A 35 -41.27 -13.60 -59.63
N LYS A 36 -41.39 -14.62 -60.48
CA LYS A 36 -42.63 -15.42 -60.59
C LYS A 36 -42.92 -16.24 -59.32
N SER A 37 -41.88 -16.64 -58.61
CA SER A 37 -42.00 -17.45 -57.39
C SER A 37 -41.00 -17.01 -56.32
N PHE A 38 -41.36 -17.28 -55.08
CA PHE A 38 -40.59 -17.12 -53.87
C PHE A 38 -40.37 -18.51 -53.24
N LEU A 39 -39.14 -18.80 -52.83
CA LEU A 39 -38.83 -19.99 -52.05
C LEU A 39 -38.75 -19.54 -50.59
N CYS A 40 -39.54 -20.15 -49.70
CA CYS A 40 -39.43 -19.93 -48.26
C CYS A 40 -37.97 -20.04 -47.85
N ILE A 41 -37.50 -19.20 -46.91
CA ILE A 41 -36.08 -19.09 -46.59
C ILE A 41 -35.54 -20.40 -46.00
N ASP A 42 -36.38 -21.15 -45.28
CA ASP A 42 -36.11 -22.51 -44.80
C ASP A 42 -36.04 -23.59 -45.90
N GLY A 43 -36.39 -23.26 -47.14
CA GLY A 43 -36.42 -24.17 -48.28
C GLY A 43 -37.61 -25.13 -48.31
N SER A 44 -38.61 -24.94 -47.44
CA SER A 44 -39.72 -25.88 -47.26
C SER A 44 -40.70 -25.92 -48.44
N LYS A 45 -41.02 -24.75 -49.00
CA LYS A 45 -42.09 -24.58 -50.01
C LYS A 45 -41.73 -23.46 -50.98
N MET A 46 -42.17 -23.62 -52.24
CA MET A 46 -42.13 -22.57 -53.25
C MET A 46 -43.54 -22.05 -53.48
N ILE A 47 -43.72 -20.73 -53.37
CA ILE A 47 -44.99 -20.03 -53.51
C ILE A 47 -44.91 -18.97 -54.62
N PRO A 48 -46.03 -18.53 -55.22
CA PRO A 48 -46.05 -17.33 -56.05
C PRO A 48 -45.55 -16.11 -55.27
N PHE A 49 -44.82 -15.20 -55.91
CA PHE A 49 -44.32 -13.99 -55.22
C PHE A 49 -45.46 -13.04 -54.78
N GLU A 50 -46.65 -13.19 -55.37
CA GLU A 50 -47.86 -12.48 -54.97
C GLU A 50 -48.33 -12.85 -53.56
N GLN A 51 -47.93 -14.01 -53.04
CA GLN A 51 -48.19 -14.46 -51.67
C GLN A 51 -47.17 -13.92 -50.65
N VAL A 52 -46.34 -12.96 -51.03
CA VAL A 52 -45.38 -12.32 -50.11
C VAL A 52 -46.00 -11.02 -49.58
N ASN A 53 -46.26 -10.96 -48.28
CA ASN A 53 -47.04 -9.93 -47.60
C ASN A 53 -48.48 -9.84 -48.08
N ASP A 54 -49.12 -11.00 -48.27
CA ASP A 54 -50.54 -11.09 -48.66
C ASP A 54 -51.49 -11.24 -47.46
N ASP A 55 -50.95 -11.13 -46.23
CA ASP A 55 -51.65 -11.27 -44.96
C ASP A 55 -52.12 -12.72 -44.70
N TYR A 56 -51.47 -13.70 -45.33
CA TYR A 56 -51.67 -15.13 -45.09
C TYR A 56 -50.34 -15.85 -44.86
N CYS A 57 -50.29 -16.78 -43.90
CA CYS A 57 -49.05 -17.48 -43.55
C CYS A 57 -48.91 -18.81 -44.33
N ASP A 58 -48.14 -18.78 -45.41
CA ASP A 58 -47.80 -19.88 -46.29
C ASP A 58 -46.50 -20.61 -45.94
N CYS A 59 -45.49 -19.92 -45.39
CA CYS A 59 -44.21 -20.52 -45.00
C CYS A 59 -44.17 -20.87 -43.50
N ALA A 60 -43.63 -22.04 -43.16
CA ALA A 60 -43.53 -22.50 -41.77
C ALA A 60 -42.57 -21.65 -40.91
N ASP A 61 -41.59 -21.01 -41.56
CA ASP A 61 -40.65 -20.06 -40.96
C ASP A 61 -41.18 -18.60 -40.95
N GLY A 62 -42.31 -18.33 -41.60
CA GLY A 62 -42.91 -17.01 -41.74
C GLY A 62 -42.14 -16.04 -42.63
N SER A 63 -41.28 -16.55 -43.50
CA SER A 63 -40.46 -15.73 -44.42
C SER A 63 -41.25 -15.11 -45.58
N ASP A 64 -42.46 -15.53 -45.82
CA ASP A 64 -43.41 -14.94 -46.76
C ASP A 64 -44.04 -13.64 -46.24
N GLU A 65 -44.18 -13.50 -44.92
CA GLU A 65 -44.88 -12.39 -44.27
C GLU A 65 -43.95 -11.50 -43.41
N PRO A 66 -42.85 -10.94 -43.95
CA PRO A 66 -41.95 -10.09 -43.16
C PRO A 66 -42.56 -8.73 -42.79
N GLY A 67 -43.57 -8.28 -43.52
CA GLY A 67 -44.19 -6.96 -43.47
C GLY A 67 -45.59 -6.93 -42.89
N THR A 68 -46.15 -8.07 -42.46
CA THR A 68 -47.51 -8.22 -41.91
C THR A 68 -47.48 -8.96 -40.57
N SER A 69 -48.64 -9.15 -39.96
CA SER A 69 -48.82 -9.89 -38.71
C SER A 69 -49.32 -11.34 -38.88
N ALA A 70 -49.44 -11.82 -40.12
CA ALA A 70 -50.08 -13.10 -40.43
C ALA A 70 -49.33 -14.33 -39.90
N CYS A 71 -47.99 -14.28 -39.81
CA CYS A 71 -47.20 -15.41 -39.33
C CYS A 71 -46.83 -15.31 -37.83
N PRO A 72 -47.14 -16.33 -37.00
CA PRO A 72 -46.94 -16.27 -35.55
C PRO A 72 -45.48 -16.27 -35.11
N ARG A 73 -44.57 -16.80 -35.94
CA ARG A 73 -43.11 -16.77 -35.72
C ARG A 73 -42.40 -15.71 -36.57
N GLY A 74 -43.18 -14.91 -37.30
CA GLY A 74 -42.66 -13.84 -38.14
C GLY A 74 -41.99 -12.74 -37.31
N ARG A 75 -41.11 -11.99 -37.98
CA ARG A 75 -40.42 -10.84 -37.39
C ARG A 75 -40.43 -9.70 -38.39
N PHE A 76 -40.79 -8.52 -37.91
CA PHE A 76 -40.80 -7.29 -38.70
C PHE A 76 -39.55 -6.47 -38.40
N TYR A 77 -38.88 -5.99 -39.45
CA TYR A 77 -37.68 -5.16 -39.32
C TYR A 77 -38.01 -3.66 -39.36
N CYS A 78 -37.86 -2.99 -38.22
CA CYS A 78 -37.87 -1.52 -38.15
C CYS A 78 -36.56 -0.98 -38.74
N THR A 79 -36.65 -0.17 -39.79
CA THR A 79 -35.44 0.39 -40.42
C THR A 79 -34.83 1.50 -39.56
N ASN A 80 -35.68 2.30 -38.89
CA ASN A 80 -35.32 3.34 -37.93
C ASN A 80 -34.19 4.26 -38.44
N LEU A 81 -34.35 4.82 -39.64
CA LEU A 81 -33.34 5.68 -40.25
C LEU A 81 -32.97 6.84 -39.30
N GLY A 82 -31.67 7.01 -39.05
CA GLY A 82 -31.15 8.00 -38.10
C GLY A 82 -31.02 7.51 -36.65
N PHE A 83 -31.51 6.31 -36.34
CA PHE A 83 -31.40 5.61 -35.05
C PHE A 83 -31.01 4.13 -35.23
N ARG A 84 -31.18 3.30 -34.19
CA ARG A 84 -30.87 1.87 -34.19
C ARG A 84 -31.99 1.06 -34.85
N PRO A 85 -31.70 0.29 -35.92
CA PRO A 85 -32.66 -0.67 -36.43
C PRO A 85 -32.83 -1.84 -35.46
N HIS A 86 -34.01 -2.45 -35.45
CA HIS A 86 -34.27 -3.65 -34.66
C HIS A 86 -35.43 -4.44 -35.23
N TYR A 87 -35.63 -5.66 -34.72
CA TYR A 87 -36.77 -6.50 -35.08
C TYR A 87 -37.80 -6.47 -33.97
N ILE A 88 -39.07 -6.43 -34.37
CA ILE A 88 -40.22 -6.67 -33.49
C ILE A 88 -40.92 -7.98 -33.90
N PRO A 89 -41.68 -8.62 -33.00
CA PRO A 89 -42.53 -9.75 -33.37
C PRO A 89 -43.57 -9.33 -34.41
N SER A 90 -43.90 -10.19 -35.38
CA SER A 90 -44.95 -9.90 -36.36
C SER A 90 -46.31 -9.58 -35.73
N SER A 91 -46.60 -10.12 -34.54
CA SER A 91 -47.83 -9.81 -33.80
C SER A 91 -48.01 -8.33 -33.44
N ARG A 92 -46.94 -7.52 -33.53
CA ARG A 92 -46.95 -6.08 -33.26
C ARG A 92 -47.07 -5.22 -34.52
N VAL A 93 -47.35 -5.85 -35.66
CA VAL A 93 -47.56 -5.13 -36.92
C VAL A 93 -49.05 -4.85 -37.05
N ASN A 94 -49.41 -3.56 -37.12
CA ASN A 94 -50.78 -3.07 -37.14
C ASN A 94 -51.62 -3.46 -35.91
N ASP A 95 -51.00 -3.56 -34.73
CA ASP A 95 -51.71 -3.89 -33.48
C ASP A 95 -52.29 -2.64 -32.76
N GLY A 96 -52.02 -1.45 -33.30
CA GLY A 96 -52.43 -0.16 -32.77
C GLY A 96 -51.42 0.48 -31.81
N ILE A 97 -50.24 -0.13 -31.61
CA ILE A 97 -49.18 0.34 -30.73
C ILE A 97 -47.96 0.74 -31.57
N CYS A 98 -47.36 1.89 -31.28
CA CYS A 98 -46.18 2.36 -31.99
C CYS A 98 -44.89 1.78 -31.36
N ASP A 99 -44.40 0.66 -31.88
CA ASP A 99 -43.15 0.01 -31.46
C ASP A 99 -41.92 0.54 -32.23
N CYS A 100 -42.03 0.72 -33.55
CA CYS A 100 -40.92 1.28 -34.34
C CYS A 100 -40.86 2.81 -34.20
N CYS A 101 -39.68 3.38 -33.97
CA CYS A 101 -39.55 4.85 -33.91
C CYS A 101 -39.82 5.51 -35.27
N ASP A 102 -39.74 4.77 -36.37
CA ASP A 102 -40.02 5.26 -37.72
C ASP A 102 -41.49 5.10 -38.12
N ALA A 103 -42.33 4.58 -37.21
CA ALA A 103 -43.75 4.32 -37.43
C ALA A 103 -44.05 3.34 -38.58
N SER A 104 -43.09 2.49 -38.96
CA SER A 104 -43.24 1.59 -40.11
C SER A 104 -44.07 0.33 -39.82
N ASP A 105 -44.25 -0.01 -38.55
CA ASP A 105 -45.07 -1.09 -38.01
C ASP A 105 -46.58 -0.83 -38.15
N GLU A 106 -47.01 0.41 -37.93
CA GLU A 106 -48.42 0.80 -37.90
C GLU A 106 -48.85 1.51 -39.20
N TYR A 107 -48.71 0.82 -40.34
CA TYR A 107 -48.99 1.39 -41.67
C TYR A 107 -50.46 1.25 -42.10
N ASN A 108 -51.22 0.33 -41.49
CA ASN A 108 -52.61 0.02 -41.80
C ASN A 108 -53.46 -0.17 -40.54
N SER A 109 -53.14 0.55 -39.46
CA SER A 109 -53.96 0.59 -38.24
C SER A 109 -54.57 1.98 -38.04
N HIS A 110 -55.42 2.12 -37.02
CA HIS A 110 -55.98 3.40 -36.62
C HIS A 110 -55.01 4.28 -35.81
N ALA A 111 -53.84 3.75 -35.45
CA ALA A 111 -52.84 4.47 -34.67
C ALA A 111 -52.20 5.60 -35.50
N ARG A 112 -51.91 6.72 -34.83
CA ARG A 112 -51.22 7.87 -35.44
C ARG A 112 -49.79 7.95 -34.92
N CYS A 113 -48.94 7.06 -35.42
CA CYS A 113 -47.54 7.02 -35.05
C CYS A 113 -46.73 8.14 -35.73
N GLN A 114 -45.76 8.70 -35.02
CA GLN A 114 -44.88 9.77 -35.52
C GLN A 114 -43.44 9.28 -35.59
N ASN A 115 -42.72 9.72 -36.62
CA ASN A 115 -41.30 9.39 -36.74
C ASN A 115 -40.47 10.20 -35.71
N THR A 116 -39.93 9.50 -34.71
CA THR A 116 -39.11 10.08 -33.64
C THR A 116 -37.65 9.65 -33.70
N CYS A 117 -37.25 8.85 -34.70
CA CYS A 117 -35.91 8.27 -34.78
C CYS A 117 -34.80 9.32 -34.80
N TRP A 118 -35.01 10.44 -35.48
CA TRP A 118 -34.01 11.50 -35.55
C TRP A 118 -33.68 12.07 -34.16
N ASN A 119 -34.71 12.37 -33.36
CA ASN A 119 -34.55 12.93 -32.02
C ASN A 119 -33.91 11.91 -31.06
N LEU A 120 -34.36 10.65 -31.12
CA LEU A 120 -33.77 9.56 -30.33
C LEU A 120 -32.30 9.34 -30.70
N GLY A 121 -31.98 9.32 -32.00
CA GLY A 121 -30.62 9.17 -32.49
C GLY A 121 -29.71 10.34 -32.15
N GLN A 122 -30.20 11.59 -32.18
CA GLN A 122 -29.42 12.73 -31.71
C GLN A 122 -29.12 12.63 -30.21
N LYS A 123 -30.13 12.31 -29.40
CA LYS A 123 -29.97 12.16 -27.94
C LYS A 123 -28.95 11.07 -27.61
N GLU A 124 -29.02 9.94 -28.28
CA GLU A 124 -28.09 8.84 -28.09
C GLU A 124 -26.65 9.19 -28.53
N ARG A 125 -26.48 9.83 -29.70
CA ARG A 125 -25.14 10.27 -30.15
C ARG A 125 -24.52 11.25 -29.16
N ALA A 126 -25.28 12.23 -28.68
CA ALA A 126 -24.81 13.17 -27.68
C ALA A 126 -24.43 12.49 -26.36
N TYR A 127 -25.21 11.49 -25.92
CA TYR A 127 -24.90 10.70 -24.73
C TYR A 127 -23.60 9.90 -24.88
N VAL A 128 -23.45 9.17 -26.00
CA VAL A 128 -22.24 8.37 -26.28
C VAL A 128 -21.01 9.28 -26.43
N GLU A 129 -21.13 10.41 -27.11
CA GLU A 129 -20.04 11.39 -27.22
C GLU A 129 -19.60 11.90 -25.84
N GLY A 130 -20.55 12.17 -24.93
CA GLY A 130 -20.26 12.53 -23.55
C GLY A 130 -19.46 11.46 -22.82
N GLN A 131 -19.87 10.19 -22.94
CA GLN A 131 -19.13 9.07 -22.33
C GLN A 131 -17.73 8.90 -22.91
N MET A 132 -17.58 9.08 -24.23
CA MET A 132 -16.28 8.97 -24.91
C MET A 132 -15.32 10.06 -24.42
N LYS A 133 -15.78 11.29 -24.19
CA LYS A 133 -14.95 12.38 -23.64
C LYS A 133 -14.44 12.03 -22.24
N THR A 134 -15.32 11.58 -21.34
CA THR A 134 -14.93 11.16 -19.99
C THR A 134 -13.95 9.99 -20.02
N LEU A 135 -14.15 9.02 -20.93
CA LEU A 135 -13.23 7.91 -21.10
C LEU A 135 -11.86 8.38 -21.58
N ASP A 136 -11.81 9.28 -22.57
CA ASP A 136 -10.57 9.83 -23.11
C ASP A 136 -9.76 10.58 -22.05
N GLU A 137 -10.42 11.41 -21.24
CA GLU A 137 -9.81 12.09 -20.08
C GLU A 137 -9.25 11.07 -19.07
N GLY A 138 -10.02 10.04 -18.75
CA GLY A 138 -9.59 8.97 -17.84
C GLY A 138 -8.41 8.16 -18.37
N LEU A 139 -8.40 7.85 -19.67
CA LEU A 139 -7.29 7.15 -20.32
C LEU A 139 -6.03 8.01 -20.36
N ARG A 140 -6.17 9.32 -20.60
CA ARG A 140 -5.05 10.25 -20.57
C ARG A 140 -4.42 10.35 -19.18
N LEU A 141 -5.24 10.47 -18.13
CA LEU A 141 -4.73 10.48 -16.76
C LEU A 141 -4.06 9.15 -16.41
N LYS A 142 -4.66 8.03 -16.79
CA LYS A 142 -4.07 6.70 -16.60
C LYS A 142 -2.70 6.60 -17.25
N GLN A 143 -2.54 7.12 -18.47
CA GLN A 143 -1.26 7.12 -19.17
C GLN A 143 -0.19 7.92 -18.40
N GLN A 144 -0.54 9.10 -17.90
CA GLN A 144 0.37 9.92 -17.08
C GLN A 144 0.79 9.19 -15.80
N LEU A 145 -0.16 8.57 -15.09
CA LEU A 145 0.13 7.80 -13.88
C LEU A 145 1.01 6.58 -14.15
N ILE A 146 0.86 5.93 -15.31
CA ILE A 146 1.75 4.83 -15.71
C ILE A 146 3.18 5.35 -15.91
N GLU A 147 3.35 6.48 -16.61
CA GLU A 147 4.66 7.08 -16.86
C GLU A 147 5.34 7.50 -15.56
N GLU A 148 4.62 8.21 -14.69
CA GLU A 148 5.09 8.61 -13.36
C GLU A 148 5.40 7.38 -12.48
N GLY A 149 4.51 6.37 -12.50
CA GLY A 149 4.69 5.13 -11.75
C GLY A 149 5.95 4.37 -12.18
N VAL A 150 6.26 4.33 -13.48
CA VAL A 150 7.49 3.70 -13.99
C VAL A 150 8.73 4.45 -13.54
N LEU A 151 8.71 5.79 -13.56
CA LEU A 151 9.84 6.61 -13.09
C LEU A 151 10.07 6.43 -11.58
N LEU A 152 9.01 6.52 -10.79
CA LEU A 152 9.06 6.34 -9.34
C LEU A 152 9.54 4.93 -8.98
N TRP A 153 9.06 3.90 -9.68
CA TRP A 153 9.51 2.53 -9.47
C TRP A 153 11.02 2.38 -9.72
N ARG A 154 11.54 2.98 -10.81
CA ARG A 154 12.98 2.97 -11.10
C ARG A 154 13.79 3.66 -10.01
N GLU A 155 13.33 4.81 -9.52
CA GLU A 155 13.98 5.55 -8.43
C GLU A 155 14.02 4.71 -7.14
N LYS A 156 12.89 4.14 -6.72
CA LYS A 156 12.82 3.29 -5.53
C LYS A 156 13.67 2.04 -5.66
N GLN A 157 13.72 1.45 -6.85
CA GLN A 157 14.58 0.30 -7.14
C GLN A 157 16.08 0.65 -7.07
N ALA A 158 16.47 1.89 -7.38
CA ALA A 158 17.84 2.36 -7.19
C ALA A 158 18.15 2.58 -5.70
N GLN A 159 17.25 3.27 -4.98
CA GLN A 159 17.38 3.50 -3.53
C GLN A 159 17.48 2.19 -2.72
N LEU A 160 16.67 1.19 -3.09
CA LEU A 160 16.73 -0.14 -2.47
C LEU A 160 18.11 -0.79 -2.67
N ARG A 161 18.69 -0.70 -3.87
CA ARG A 161 20.02 -1.26 -4.14
C ARG A 161 21.12 -0.54 -3.36
N GLU A 162 21.02 0.78 -3.21
CA GLU A 162 21.96 1.55 -2.39
C GLU A 162 21.88 1.18 -0.91
N LEU A 163 20.66 1.09 -0.37
CA LEU A 163 20.43 0.66 1.01
C LEU A 163 20.90 -0.77 1.26
N GLN A 164 20.73 -1.68 0.29
CA GLN A 164 21.25 -3.05 0.38
C GLN A 164 22.78 -3.07 0.48
N ARG A 165 23.48 -2.33 -0.39
CA ARG A 165 24.95 -2.20 -0.32
C ARG A 165 25.40 -1.60 1.01
N ALA A 166 24.74 -0.54 1.47
CA ALA A 166 25.06 0.08 2.75
C ALA A 166 24.85 -0.90 3.92
N ALA A 167 23.79 -1.71 3.88
CA ALA A 167 23.54 -2.74 4.89
C ALA A 167 24.63 -3.82 4.90
N GLU A 168 25.06 -4.30 3.73
CA GLU A 168 26.16 -5.26 3.59
C GLU A 168 27.48 -4.69 4.11
N ASP A 169 27.84 -3.47 3.73
CA ASP A 169 29.05 -2.79 4.21
C ASP A 169 29.04 -2.60 5.74
N LEU A 170 27.87 -2.25 6.31
CA LEU A 170 27.71 -2.15 7.76
C LEU A 170 27.87 -3.51 8.46
N GLN A 171 27.37 -4.59 7.86
CA GLN A 171 27.54 -5.94 8.39
C GLN A 171 29.02 -6.34 8.42
N ILE A 172 29.76 -6.09 7.33
CA ILE A 172 31.20 -6.37 7.25
C ILE A 172 31.96 -5.58 8.34
N LYS A 173 31.68 -4.28 8.48
CA LYS A 173 32.29 -3.44 9.53
C LYS A 173 31.94 -3.95 10.94
N LEU A 174 30.70 -4.36 11.17
CA LEU A 174 30.27 -4.92 12.45
C LEU A 174 31.04 -6.20 12.79
N GLU A 175 31.23 -7.11 11.83
CA GLU A 175 32.03 -8.32 12.01
C GLU A 175 33.51 -8.02 12.28
N GLU A 176 34.09 -7.05 11.57
CA GLU A 176 35.46 -6.60 11.80
C GLU A 176 35.64 -6.01 13.21
N HIS A 177 34.74 -5.13 13.63
CA HIS A 177 34.73 -4.56 14.98
C HIS A 177 34.53 -5.63 16.06
N ARG A 178 33.67 -6.63 15.81
CA ARG A 178 33.49 -7.78 16.70
C ARG A 178 34.80 -8.57 16.85
N LYS A 179 35.51 -8.86 15.75
CA LYS A 179 36.81 -9.56 15.78
C LYS A 179 37.84 -8.78 16.58
N ARG A 180 38.01 -7.47 16.29
CA ARG A 180 38.94 -6.60 17.04
C ARG A 180 38.62 -6.53 18.53
N LYS A 181 37.32 -6.45 18.88
CA LYS A 181 36.89 -6.50 20.28
C LYS A 181 37.27 -7.83 20.94
N HIS A 182 36.99 -8.97 20.30
CA HIS A 182 37.37 -10.28 20.83
C HIS A 182 38.89 -10.42 21.04
N GLU A 183 39.71 -9.92 20.13
CA GLU A 183 41.17 -9.91 20.28
C GLU A 183 41.62 -9.02 21.44
N ALA A 184 41.07 -7.81 21.56
CA ALA A 184 41.36 -6.90 22.65
C ALA A 184 40.93 -7.46 24.02
N ASP A 185 39.76 -8.09 24.10
CA ASP A 185 39.27 -8.75 25.32
C ASP A 185 40.17 -9.92 25.73
N ARG A 186 40.63 -10.74 24.76
CA ARG A 186 41.60 -11.82 25.01
C ARG A 186 42.93 -11.27 25.53
N LEU A 187 43.46 -10.21 24.92
CA LEU A 187 44.70 -9.58 25.36
C LEU A 187 44.55 -9.00 26.76
N LYS A 188 43.42 -8.32 27.04
CA LYS A 188 43.09 -7.78 28.36
C LYS A 188 42.98 -8.88 29.41
N GLU A 189 42.38 -10.02 29.08
CA GLU A 189 42.28 -11.14 30.01
C GLU A 189 43.66 -11.75 30.29
N GLN A 190 44.51 -11.90 29.26
CA GLN A 190 45.89 -12.36 29.40
C GLN A 190 46.72 -11.42 30.27
N THR A 191 46.64 -10.10 30.03
CA THR A 191 47.36 -9.11 30.84
C THR A 191 46.83 -9.07 32.28
N LEU A 192 45.52 -9.15 32.49
CA LEU A 192 44.93 -9.24 33.84
C LEU A 192 45.40 -10.51 34.58
N LYS A 193 45.48 -11.67 33.89
CA LYS A 193 46.01 -12.91 34.46
C LYS A 193 47.50 -12.79 34.78
N ALA A 194 48.30 -12.15 33.93
CA ALA A 194 49.72 -11.90 34.16
C ALA A 194 49.95 -10.95 35.33
N LEU A 195 49.16 -9.88 35.45
CA LEU A 195 49.15 -8.98 36.61
C LEU A 195 48.80 -9.74 37.89
N LYS A 196 47.74 -10.57 37.88
CA LYS A 196 47.37 -11.44 39.01
C LYS A 196 48.43 -12.51 39.33
N ALA A 197 49.20 -12.98 38.36
CA ALA A 197 50.27 -13.95 38.58
C ALA A 197 51.56 -13.29 39.10
N GLY A 198 51.86 -12.05 38.67
CA GLY A 198 52.87 -11.20 39.29
C GLY A 198 52.52 -10.82 40.73
N ASP A 199 51.23 -10.71 41.02
CA ASP A 199 50.71 -10.48 42.38
C ASP A 199 50.72 -11.74 43.26
N ARG A 200 50.93 -12.95 42.69
CA ARG A 200 51.20 -14.18 43.48
C ARG A 200 52.60 -14.17 44.11
N GLY A 201 53.42 -13.17 43.82
CA GLY A 201 54.75 -12.96 44.40
C GLY A 201 54.79 -12.14 45.70
N PHE A 202 53.68 -11.58 46.18
CA PHE A 202 53.60 -10.88 47.47
C PHE A 202 52.44 -11.47 48.27
N ARG A 203 52.62 -12.11 49.43
CA ARG A 203 52.76 -11.45 50.75
C ARG A 203 51.81 -10.26 51.01
N HIS A 204 50.76 -10.05 50.21
CA HIS A 204 49.88 -8.89 50.30
C HIS A 204 48.66 -9.07 51.20
N GLN A 205 48.28 -10.27 51.63
CA GLN A 205 47.24 -10.37 52.66
C GLN A 205 47.75 -9.88 54.02
N ASN A 206 49.00 -10.20 54.40
CA ASN A 206 49.54 -9.73 55.68
C ASN A 206 50.05 -8.27 55.64
N SER A 207 50.59 -7.79 54.51
CA SER A 207 51.05 -6.39 54.44
C SER A 207 49.90 -5.39 54.28
N THR A 208 48.81 -5.73 53.57
CA THR A 208 47.65 -4.83 53.46
C THR A 208 46.81 -4.81 54.74
N VAL A 209 46.61 -5.96 55.40
CA VAL A 209 45.99 -6.02 56.74
C VAL A 209 46.78 -5.18 57.74
N SER A 210 48.10 -5.34 57.78
CA SER A 210 48.96 -4.59 58.70
C SER A 210 49.00 -3.09 58.36
N HIS A 211 49.05 -2.72 57.08
CA HIS A 211 49.02 -1.31 56.65
C HIS A 211 47.65 -0.65 56.95
N LEU A 212 46.54 -1.36 56.74
CA LEU A 212 45.21 -0.83 57.05
C LEU A 212 44.99 -0.73 58.57
N PHE A 213 45.49 -1.71 59.32
CA PHE A 213 45.48 -1.66 60.78
C PHE A 213 46.28 -0.46 61.29
N GLN A 214 47.49 -0.22 60.77
CA GLN A 214 48.29 0.97 61.09
C GLN A 214 47.65 2.28 60.61
N LEU A 215 46.85 2.25 59.56
CA LEU A 215 46.11 3.43 59.11
C LEU A 215 44.97 3.76 60.07
N LEU A 216 44.35 2.77 60.71
CA LEU A 216 43.27 2.98 61.68
C LEU A 216 43.81 3.27 63.09
N ASP A 217 44.84 2.55 63.52
CA ASP A 217 45.59 2.72 64.78
C ASP A 217 46.43 4.02 64.74
N SER A 218 45.78 5.13 65.07
CA SER A 218 46.32 6.49 64.96
C SER A 218 47.26 6.81 66.11
N ASN A 219 46.99 6.25 67.29
CA ASN A 219 47.81 6.43 68.48
C ASN A 219 48.96 5.38 68.57
N LYS A 220 48.97 4.37 67.69
CA LYS A 220 49.99 3.31 67.58
C LYS A 220 50.11 2.47 68.84
N ASP A 221 49.03 2.31 69.59
CA ASP A 221 49.02 1.50 70.81
C ASP A 221 48.83 -0.01 70.53
N GLY A 222 48.66 -0.38 69.27
CA GLY A 222 48.48 -1.76 68.82
C GLY A 222 47.05 -2.28 68.93
N SER A 223 46.07 -1.41 69.22
CA SER A 223 44.64 -1.73 69.32
C SER A 223 43.77 -0.63 68.70
N ILE A 224 42.86 -0.98 67.80
CA ILE A 224 41.94 0.00 67.22
C ILE A 224 40.82 0.30 68.22
N SER A 225 40.70 1.56 68.62
CA SER A 225 39.69 2.05 69.56
C SER A 225 38.42 2.57 68.88
N LEU A 226 37.34 2.70 69.65
CA LEU A 226 36.04 3.21 69.17
C LEU A 226 36.13 4.60 68.55
N ASP A 227 36.97 5.47 69.10
CA ASP A 227 37.19 6.83 68.60
C ASP A 227 37.95 6.84 67.27
N GLU A 228 38.87 5.91 67.06
CA GLU A 228 39.63 5.77 65.80
C GLU A 228 38.77 5.25 64.65
N VAL A 229 37.86 4.31 64.93
CA VAL A 229 36.90 3.82 63.95
C VAL A 229 35.98 4.95 63.50
N LYS A 230 35.40 5.71 64.44
CA LYS A 230 34.53 6.86 64.11
C LYS A 230 35.27 7.96 63.33
N ALA A 231 36.56 8.17 63.61
CA ALA A 231 37.34 9.22 62.97
C ALA A 231 37.71 8.89 61.52
N LYS A 232 37.92 7.60 61.21
CA LYS A 232 38.51 7.17 59.92
C LYS A 232 37.60 6.32 59.04
N VAL A 233 36.53 5.73 59.58
CA VAL A 233 35.58 4.91 58.82
C VAL A 233 34.29 5.69 58.58
N VAL A 234 33.83 5.70 57.32
CA VAL A 234 32.65 6.43 56.86
C VAL A 234 31.76 5.52 56.01
N LEU A 235 30.47 5.81 55.94
CA LEU A 235 29.52 5.08 55.12
C LEU A 235 29.69 5.42 53.63
N VAL A 236 29.65 4.41 52.76
CA VAL A 236 29.80 4.55 51.29
C VAL A 236 28.72 5.44 50.68
N HIS A 237 27.53 5.49 51.29
CA HIS A 237 26.39 6.23 50.78
C HIS A 237 26.28 7.65 51.37
N ASP A 238 27.13 8.03 52.33
CA ASP A 238 27.10 9.35 52.95
C ASP A 238 28.45 9.72 53.60
N GLU A 239 29.35 10.30 52.80
CA GLU A 239 30.75 10.58 53.19
C GLU A 239 30.91 11.66 54.29
N THR A 240 29.81 12.31 54.69
CA THR A 240 29.81 13.39 55.69
C THR A 240 29.28 12.97 57.05
N ARG A 241 28.60 11.80 57.14
CA ARG A 241 28.01 11.31 58.38
C ARG A 241 29.05 10.56 59.22
N VAL A 242 29.27 11.04 60.44
CA VAL A 242 30.07 10.34 61.46
C VAL A 242 29.27 9.13 61.99
N LEU A 243 29.95 8.01 62.20
CA LEU A 243 29.35 6.79 62.76
C LEU A 243 28.84 7.03 64.19
N SER A 244 27.67 6.47 64.52
CA SER A 244 27.15 6.48 65.90
C SER A 244 27.99 5.55 66.81
N GLU A 245 27.84 5.67 68.13
CA GLU A 245 28.53 4.78 69.09
C GLU A 245 28.18 3.32 68.89
N ASP A 246 26.90 3.02 68.66
CA ASP A 246 26.41 1.66 68.46
C ASP A 246 26.90 1.07 67.12
N GLU A 247 27.01 1.89 66.07
CA GLU A 247 27.56 1.51 64.77
C GLU A 247 29.06 1.22 64.86
N ALA A 248 29.82 2.03 65.61
CA ALA A 248 31.25 1.78 65.82
C ALA A 248 31.51 0.55 66.69
N LEU A 249 30.69 0.32 67.73
CA LEU A 249 30.81 -0.82 68.63
C LEU A 249 30.49 -2.15 67.92
N THR A 250 29.52 -2.15 67.01
CA THR A 250 29.20 -3.31 66.18
C THR A 250 30.34 -3.64 65.22
N LEU A 251 31.00 -2.64 64.63
CA LEU A 251 32.21 -2.83 63.81
C LEU A 251 33.40 -3.40 64.60
N LEU A 252 33.48 -3.11 65.90
CA LEU A 252 34.50 -3.66 66.81
C LEU A 252 34.16 -5.07 67.37
N GLY A 253 33.06 -5.66 66.93
CA GLY A 253 32.60 -6.97 67.40
C GLY A 253 32.19 -6.95 68.89
N GLY A 254 31.55 -5.87 69.33
CA GLY A 254 30.97 -5.71 70.68
C GLY A 254 31.95 -5.30 71.79
N GLY A 255 33.21 -4.99 71.46
CA GLY A 255 34.22 -4.50 72.39
C GLY A 255 34.61 -3.03 72.13
N HIS A 256 35.23 -2.38 73.11
CA HIS A 256 35.69 -0.98 72.97
C HIS A 256 37.05 -0.83 72.27
N GLN A 257 37.77 -1.95 72.09
CA GLN A 257 39.06 -2.03 71.41
C GLN A 257 39.18 -3.35 70.63
N MET A 258 39.99 -3.34 69.58
CA MET A 258 40.23 -4.49 68.69
C MET A 258 41.71 -4.63 68.35
N ASP A 259 42.29 -5.78 68.67
CA ASP A 259 43.67 -6.12 68.31
C ASP A 259 43.80 -6.55 66.84
N LEU A 260 45.05 -6.68 66.35
CA LEU A 260 45.35 -7.03 64.97
C LEU A 260 44.73 -8.38 64.55
N SER A 261 44.71 -9.36 65.46
CA SER A 261 44.17 -10.70 65.17
C SER A 261 42.64 -10.71 65.10
N LYS A 262 41.96 -9.96 65.95
CA LYS A 262 40.51 -9.79 65.92
C LYS A 262 40.09 -8.93 64.73
N PHE A 263 40.87 -7.90 64.38
CA PHE A 263 40.66 -7.07 63.19
C PHE A 263 40.69 -7.87 61.90
N GLN A 264 41.70 -8.73 61.73
CA GLN A 264 41.84 -9.58 60.54
C GLN A 264 40.64 -10.52 60.33
N ASN A 265 40.01 -10.97 61.42
CA ASN A 265 38.93 -11.96 61.36
C ASN A 265 37.51 -11.36 61.40
N THR A 266 37.38 -10.05 61.59
CA THR A 266 36.06 -9.40 61.75
C THR A 266 35.90 -8.20 60.84
N LEU A 267 36.56 -7.09 61.17
CA LEU A 267 36.40 -5.82 60.48
C LEU A 267 37.08 -5.79 59.10
N TRP A 268 38.17 -6.54 58.93
CA TRP A 268 38.90 -6.64 57.66
C TRP A 268 38.00 -7.07 56.50
N ASP A 269 37.23 -8.14 56.67
CA ASP A 269 36.34 -8.64 55.63
C ASP A 269 35.18 -7.68 55.34
N VAL A 270 34.75 -6.89 56.33
CA VAL A 270 33.69 -5.88 56.15
C VAL A 270 34.21 -4.69 55.32
N LEU A 271 35.43 -4.23 55.59
CA LEU A 271 36.03 -3.09 54.88
C LEU A 271 36.48 -3.45 53.45
N ILE A 272 36.95 -4.69 53.21
CA ILE A 272 37.41 -5.12 51.87
C ILE A 272 36.25 -5.51 50.95
N ARG A 273 35.16 -6.07 51.49
CA ARG A 273 33.97 -6.37 50.66
C ARG A 273 33.26 -5.11 50.17
N GLY A 274 33.46 -3.96 50.84
CA GLY A 274 33.04 -2.65 50.35
C GLY A 274 31.53 -2.37 50.38
N ASP A 275 30.71 -3.27 50.92
CA ASP A 275 29.25 -3.20 50.88
C ASP A 275 28.63 -2.28 51.96
N GLY A 276 29.32 -1.22 52.37
CA GLY A 276 28.70 -0.21 53.25
C GLY A 276 29.65 0.80 53.89
N TYR A 277 30.93 0.46 54.08
CA TYR A 277 31.92 1.29 54.77
C TYR A 277 33.18 1.50 53.93
N LYS A 278 33.78 2.69 54.03
CA LYS A 278 35.04 3.09 53.38
C LYS A 278 35.94 3.81 54.40
N ILE A 279 37.25 3.74 54.18
CA ILE A 279 38.20 4.53 54.96
C ILE A 279 38.37 5.89 54.30
N LYS A 280 38.40 6.92 55.12
CA LYS A 280 38.64 8.30 54.69
C LYS A 280 40.09 8.45 54.25
N ASP A 281 40.35 8.36 52.95
CA ASP A 281 41.69 8.62 52.39
C ASP A 281 42.11 10.07 52.68
N ALA A 282 43.19 10.24 53.44
CA ALA A 282 43.89 11.50 53.53
C ALA A 282 44.76 11.65 52.27
N HIS A 283 44.51 12.70 51.47
CA HIS A 283 45.18 13.14 50.23
C HIS A 283 44.46 12.79 48.91
N SER A 284 43.53 13.64 48.46
CA SER A 284 43.79 14.66 47.42
C SER A 284 42.50 15.24 46.82
N ALA A 285 42.41 16.57 46.86
CA ALA A 285 41.60 17.42 45.99
C ALA A 285 42.53 18.57 45.56
N PRO A 286 42.17 19.47 44.62
CA PRO A 286 41.37 19.34 43.39
C PRO A 286 42.10 19.96 42.17
N GLY A 287 41.48 19.89 40.99
CA GLY A 287 41.81 20.76 39.84
C GLY A 287 42.33 19.99 38.63
N GLY A 288 42.06 20.39 37.39
CA GLY A 288 41.41 21.60 36.89
C GLY A 288 41.45 21.49 35.36
N LEU A 289 40.39 21.96 34.71
CA LEU A 289 40.42 23.08 33.76
C LEU A 289 41.10 22.73 32.42
N MET A 290 40.32 22.63 31.34
CA MET A 290 40.07 23.73 30.37
C MET A 290 41.26 23.91 29.41
N SER A 291 41.12 24.22 28.14
CA SER A 291 40.03 24.86 27.40
C SER A 291 40.14 24.42 25.93
N GLU A 292 39.05 24.48 25.17
CA GLU A 292 38.78 25.51 24.13
C GLU A 292 38.92 24.80 22.76
N ASP A 293 38.08 24.95 21.75
CA ASP A 293 36.92 25.81 21.47
C ASP A 293 36.59 25.55 19.97
N THR A 294 35.50 25.92 19.31
CA THR A 294 34.27 26.66 19.60
C THR A 294 33.33 26.37 18.41
N HIS A 295 32.03 26.17 18.71
CA HIS A 295 30.87 26.82 18.07
C HIS A 295 30.56 26.63 16.54
N LEU A 296 29.33 26.77 16.02
CA LEU A 296 28.09 27.44 16.46
C LEU A 296 26.90 26.93 15.60
N LYS A 297 25.78 26.56 16.25
CA LYS A 297 24.33 26.80 15.91
C LYS A 297 23.75 26.35 14.54
N ALA A 298 22.45 26.10 14.37
CA ALA A 298 21.25 26.10 15.23
C ALA A 298 20.06 25.50 14.44
N ALA A 299 18.98 25.21 15.18
CA ALA A 299 17.57 25.15 14.75
C ALA A 299 17.21 23.99 13.79
N ASP A 300 16.04 23.35 13.85
CA ASP A 300 14.75 23.90 14.23
C ASP A 300 13.76 22.83 14.72
N ARG A 301 12.70 23.34 15.35
CA ARG A 301 11.51 22.66 15.88
C ARG A 301 10.52 22.28 14.76
N VAL A 302 9.77 21.20 15.02
CA VAL A 302 8.33 21.01 14.76
C VAL A 302 7.88 20.99 13.30
N ASP A 303 7.35 19.85 12.81
CA ASP A 303 5.90 19.75 12.69
C ASP A 303 5.39 18.30 12.60
N SER A 304 4.32 18.07 13.34
CA SER A 304 3.54 16.85 13.42
C SER A 304 2.16 17.21 12.92
N ASN A 305 1.77 16.72 11.75
CA ASN A 305 0.37 16.67 11.30
C ASN A 305 0.27 16.00 9.92
N HIS A 306 -0.21 14.75 9.82
CA HIS A 306 -1.47 14.43 9.13
C HIS A 306 -1.77 12.92 9.07
N ALA A 307 -2.91 12.59 9.67
CA ALA A 307 -3.98 11.76 9.11
C ALA A 307 -3.63 10.35 8.59
N THR A 308 -3.73 9.39 9.50
CA THR A 308 -4.14 8.01 9.17
C THR A 308 -5.61 7.99 8.72
N ALA A 309 -5.82 7.81 7.41
CA ALA A 309 -7.09 7.33 6.87
C ALA A 309 -6.84 6.00 6.15
N THR A 310 -7.15 4.92 6.85
CA THR A 310 -7.18 3.55 6.34
C THR A 310 -8.44 3.33 5.49
N ARG A 311 -8.29 2.78 4.28
CA ARG A 311 -9.33 1.95 3.62
C ARG A 311 -8.70 1.05 2.55
N PRO A 312 -9.31 -0.12 2.26
CA PRO A 312 -8.61 -1.33 1.89
C PRO A 312 -8.34 -1.46 0.38
N LEU A 313 -7.28 -2.23 0.10
CA LEU A 313 -7.00 -2.84 -1.20
C LEU A 313 -8.21 -3.68 -1.65
N VAL A 314 -8.70 -3.36 -2.85
CA VAL A 314 -9.50 -4.28 -3.67
C VAL A 314 -8.49 -5.08 -4.49
N GLU A 315 -8.42 -6.38 -4.24
CA GLU A 315 -7.71 -7.34 -5.10
C GLU A 315 -8.39 -7.40 -6.48
N ILE A 316 -7.59 -7.26 -7.53
CA ILE A 316 -7.86 -7.76 -8.88
C ILE A 316 -6.68 -8.66 -9.24
#